data_AF-A0A815TN19-F1
#
_entry.id   AF-A0A815TN19-F1
#
_cell.length_a   1.000
_cell.length_b   1.000
_cell.length_c   1.000
_cell.angle_alpha   90.00
_cell.angle_beta   90.00
_cell.angle_gamma   90.00
#
_symmetry.space_group_name_H-M   'P 1'
#
loop_
_entity.id
_entity.type
_entity.pdbx_description
1 polymer ?
#
loop_
_entity_poly.entity_id
_entity_poly.type
_entity_poly.pdbx_seq_one_letter_code
_entity_poly.pdbx_strand_id
1 'polypeptide(L)'
;RGPDCAFDIPLILQYIGEIIGAFIGAPTSNMSLLKPILECVPEDKSKQLFQFIMRYATEFSSRSRIQNFWQSSGFTLNDLIKSDLIDSSFSNEYDWLFDTPEVESPAPQSKESNSPRADPQLVKLFKSVNDQSTTVTDPEIITYIREHMDPNEKFYIRNIVLSYLEACLINRDPQKKIQEDIAKKRMTILNAIIEHKPEAEIQAVYAIQNFVNKLEHPPILIVSRSRIQNFWQSSGFTLNDLIKSDLIDSSFSNEYDWLFDTPEVESSAPQSKENNSPRADPQLVKLFKSVNDQSTTVTDPEIITYIREHMDPNEKFYIRNIVLSYLEACLINRDPHKKIQEDIAKKRMTILNAIIEHKPEAEIQAVYAIQNFVNKLEHPPKMARLLFDIFYDEECVSEDAFFEWLKHPDQSETEGHAVVEMSTKDFFTWLQQAETEVEEGEEEEGN
;
A
#
# COMPACT_ATOMS: atom_id res chain seq x y z
N ARG A 1 -26.55 -7.41 20.51
CA ARG A 1 -25.79 -8.55 21.08
C ARG A 1 -24.39 -8.16 21.57
N GLY A 2 -23.80 -7.03 21.14
CA GLY A 2 -22.50 -6.54 21.67
C GLY A 2 -22.35 -6.44 23.20
N PRO A 3 -23.39 -6.11 24.00
CA PRO A 3 -23.28 -6.08 25.47
C PRO A 3 -23.02 -7.46 26.08
N ASP A 4 -23.60 -8.51 25.51
CA ASP A 4 -23.49 -9.88 26.01
C ASP A 4 -22.11 -10.49 25.71
N CYS A 5 -21.49 -10.09 24.58
CA CYS A 5 -20.16 -10.55 24.18
C CYS A 5 -19.02 -10.02 25.06
N ALA A 6 -19.25 -8.99 25.88
CA ALA A 6 -18.22 -8.45 26.78
C ALA A 6 -17.84 -9.43 27.91
N PHE A 7 -18.73 -10.37 28.24
CA PHE A 7 -18.43 -11.46 29.18
C PHE A 7 -17.47 -12.50 28.60
N ASP A 8 -17.55 -12.78 27.30
CA ASP A 8 -16.72 -13.78 26.62
C ASP A 8 -15.44 -13.16 26.01
N ILE A 9 -15.46 -11.86 25.69
CA ILE A 9 -14.34 -11.14 25.06
C ILE A 9 -14.12 -9.81 25.81
N PRO A 10 -13.22 -9.78 26.81
CA PRO A 10 -13.00 -8.60 27.66
C PRO A 10 -12.60 -7.31 26.92
N LEU A 11 -11.97 -7.44 25.74
CA LEU A 11 -11.45 -6.31 24.95
C LEU A 11 -12.31 -5.97 23.72
N ILE A 12 -13.55 -6.46 23.66
CA ILE A 12 -14.39 -6.33 22.46
C ILE A 12 -14.58 -4.88 22.00
N LEU A 13 -14.76 -3.93 22.92
CA LEU A 13 -14.90 -2.51 22.58
C LEU A 13 -13.62 -1.91 22.00
N GLN A 14 -12.46 -2.38 22.44
CA GLN A 14 -11.18 -1.94 21.89
C GLN A 14 -11.00 -2.47 20.47
N TYR A 15 -11.31 -3.75 20.22
CA TYR A 15 -11.24 -4.33 18.87
C TYR A 15 -12.23 -3.69 17.90
N ILE A 16 -13.46 -3.43 18.36
CA ILE A 16 -14.44 -2.69 17.55
C ILE A 16 -13.92 -1.27 17.25
N GLY A 17 -13.35 -0.59 18.25
CA GLY A 17 -12.76 0.73 18.08
C GLY A 17 -11.56 0.74 17.13
N GLU A 18 -10.74 -0.30 17.11
CA GLU A 18 -9.61 -0.46 16.19
C GLU A 18 -10.09 -0.61 14.74
N ILE A 19 -11.10 -1.47 14.51
CA ILE A 19 -11.66 -1.71 13.17
C ILE A 19 -12.33 -0.44 12.64
N ILE A 20 -13.16 0.22 13.44
CA ILE A 20 -13.88 1.42 13.03
C ILE A 20 -12.93 2.62 12.92
N GLY A 21 -11.97 2.74 13.83
CA GLY A 21 -10.95 3.78 13.78
C GLY A 21 -10.10 3.69 12.51
N ALA A 22 -9.67 2.48 12.13
CA ALA A 22 -9.00 2.25 10.85
C ALA A 22 -9.88 2.61 9.65
N PHE A 23 -11.18 2.28 9.70
CA PHE A 23 -12.12 2.65 8.66
C PHE A 23 -12.29 4.16 8.54
N ILE A 24 -12.47 4.89 9.64
CA ILE A 24 -12.63 6.36 9.66
C ILE A 24 -11.34 7.07 9.25
N GLY A 25 -10.19 6.54 9.65
CA GLY A 25 -8.88 7.06 9.25
C GLY A 25 -8.52 6.78 7.78
N ALA A 26 -9.32 5.98 7.06
CA ALA A 26 -9.05 5.67 5.67
C ALA A 26 -9.34 6.88 4.74
N PRO A 27 -8.59 7.06 3.64
CA PRO A 27 -8.71 8.24 2.78
C PRO A 27 -10.09 8.46 2.14
N THR A 28 -10.86 7.40 1.92
CA THR A 28 -12.18 7.41 1.27
C THR A 28 -13.36 7.40 2.26
N SER A 29 -13.09 7.50 3.55
CA SER A 29 -14.10 7.35 4.59
C SER A 29 -14.85 8.63 4.94
N ASN A 30 -15.94 8.48 5.68
CA ASN A 30 -16.68 9.59 6.29
C ASN A 30 -17.20 9.16 7.67
N MET A 31 -17.58 10.15 8.49
CA MET A 31 -17.99 9.92 9.88
C MET A 31 -19.45 9.47 10.02
N SER A 32 -20.20 9.31 8.93
CA SER A 32 -21.66 9.10 8.97
C SER A 32 -22.06 7.82 9.71
N LEU A 33 -21.18 6.81 9.71
CA LEU A 33 -21.40 5.52 10.36
C LEU A 33 -21.27 5.57 11.89
N LEU A 34 -20.68 6.62 12.46
CA LEU A 34 -20.48 6.70 13.92
C LEU A 34 -21.80 6.68 14.68
N LYS A 35 -22.80 7.40 14.20
CA LYS A 35 -24.11 7.50 14.84
C LYS A 35 -24.83 6.15 14.96
N PRO A 36 -25.11 5.41 13.86
CA PRO A 36 -25.79 4.13 13.97
C PRO A 36 -24.99 3.10 14.78
N ILE A 37 -23.65 3.16 14.75
CA ILE A 37 -22.79 2.25 15.53
C ILE A 37 -22.91 2.54 17.04
N LEU A 38 -22.81 3.81 17.44
CA LEU A 38 -22.85 4.19 18.86
C LEU A 38 -24.25 4.00 19.45
N GLU A 39 -25.31 4.13 18.65
CA GLU A 39 -26.69 3.77 19.02
C GLU A 39 -26.89 2.26 19.26
N CYS A 40 -26.01 1.40 18.72
CA CYS A 40 -26.08 -0.06 18.90
C CYS A 40 -25.40 -0.57 20.18
N VAL A 41 -24.74 0.33 20.91
CA VAL A 41 -23.92 0.01 22.09
C VAL A 41 -24.61 0.53 23.35
N PRO A 42 -24.50 -0.16 24.51
CA PRO A 42 -25.00 0.37 25.77
C PRO A 42 -24.50 1.78 26.04
N GLU A 43 -25.36 2.60 26.63
CA GLU A 43 -25.09 4.02 26.82
C GLU A 43 -23.81 4.24 27.63
N ASP A 44 -23.57 3.43 28.67
CA ASP A 44 -22.37 3.45 29.52
C ASP A 44 -21.07 3.09 28.77
N LYS A 45 -21.18 2.46 27.59
CA LYS A 45 -20.05 2.02 26.74
C LYS A 45 -19.83 2.88 25.51
N SER A 46 -20.80 3.71 25.12
CA SER A 46 -20.72 4.63 23.97
C SER A 46 -19.49 5.56 24.06
N LYS A 47 -19.28 6.18 25.23
CA LYS A 47 -18.12 7.03 25.54
C LYS A 47 -16.81 6.28 25.34
N GLN A 48 -16.70 5.08 25.92
CA GLN A 48 -15.49 4.26 25.85
C GLN A 48 -15.16 3.83 24.42
N LEU A 49 -16.19 3.45 23.65
CA LEU A 49 -16.02 3.07 22.26
C LEU A 49 -15.57 4.27 21.40
N PHE A 50 -16.18 5.44 21.58
CA PHE A 50 -15.77 6.65 20.88
C PHE A 50 -14.29 6.98 21.11
N GLN A 51 -13.80 6.88 22.34
CA GLN A 51 -12.37 7.11 22.65
C GLN A 51 -11.47 6.14 21.89
N PHE A 52 -11.81 4.85 21.84
CA PHE A 52 -11.04 3.89 21.07
C PHE A 52 -11.05 4.22 19.58
N ILE A 53 -12.23 4.53 19.02
CA ILE A 53 -12.36 4.90 17.61
C ILE A 53 -11.48 6.11 17.27
N MET A 54 -11.57 7.19 18.05
CA MET A 54 -10.81 8.42 17.79
C MET A 54 -9.31 8.22 17.95
N ARG A 55 -8.90 7.46 18.98
CA ARG A 55 -7.49 7.10 19.18
C ARG A 55 -6.93 6.41 17.94
N TYR A 56 -7.57 5.33 17.49
CA TYR A 56 -7.10 4.58 16.33
C TYR A 56 -7.25 5.38 15.03
N ALA A 57 -8.32 6.16 14.83
CA ALA A 57 -8.45 7.03 13.67
C ALA A 57 -7.28 8.02 13.53
N THR A 58 -6.78 8.56 14.65
CA THR A 58 -5.60 9.44 14.65
C THR A 58 -4.26 8.71 14.48
N GLU A 59 -4.22 7.39 14.60
CA GLU A 59 -3.05 6.58 14.23
C GLU A 59 -2.96 6.38 12.71
N PHE A 60 -4.11 6.28 12.03
CA PHE A 60 -4.20 6.07 10.57
C PHE A 60 -4.29 7.36 9.75
N SER A 61 -4.63 8.50 10.37
CA SER A 61 -4.84 9.78 9.70
C SER A 61 -4.42 10.98 10.56
N SER A 62 -4.07 12.10 9.93
CA SER A 62 -3.72 13.32 10.65
C SER A 62 -4.92 13.92 11.39
N ARG A 63 -4.66 14.56 12.55
CA ARG A 63 -5.71 15.24 13.33
C ARG A 63 -6.50 16.26 12.51
N SER A 64 -5.84 17.04 11.65
CA SER A 64 -6.52 18.00 10.78
C SER A 64 -7.51 17.35 9.80
N ARG A 65 -7.21 16.15 9.30
CA ARG A 65 -8.13 15.42 8.42
C ARG A 65 -9.34 14.90 9.20
N ILE A 66 -9.11 14.31 10.37
CA ILE A 66 -10.18 13.82 11.24
C ILE A 66 -11.11 14.97 11.67
N GLN A 67 -10.54 16.14 11.96
CA GLN A 67 -11.29 17.38 12.24
C GLN A 67 -12.16 17.79 11.04
N ASN A 68 -11.60 17.79 9.82
CA ASN A 68 -12.38 18.12 8.61
C ASN A 68 -13.52 17.12 8.39
N PHE A 69 -13.29 15.83 8.58
CA PHE A 69 -14.33 14.80 8.48
C PHE A 69 -15.42 14.99 9.53
N TRP A 70 -15.03 15.29 10.77
CA TRP A 70 -15.97 15.61 11.84
C TRP A 70 -16.83 16.84 11.48
N GLN A 71 -16.21 17.93 11.07
CA GLN A 71 -16.93 19.16 10.70
C GLN A 71 -17.86 18.94 9.48
N SER A 72 -17.41 18.17 8.49
CA SER A 72 -18.22 17.82 7.30
C SER A 72 -19.43 16.93 7.61
N SER A 73 -19.37 16.19 8.73
CA SER A 73 -20.45 15.28 9.14
C SER A 73 -21.65 16.01 9.74
N GLY A 74 -21.44 17.22 10.25
CA GLY A 74 -22.47 18.00 10.93
C GLY A 74 -22.91 17.43 12.29
N PHE A 75 -22.22 16.42 12.83
CA PHE A 75 -22.54 15.86 14.14
C PHE A 75 -22.03 16.75 15.29
N THR A 76 -22.78 16.74 16.38
CA THR A 76 -22.30 17.18 17.69
C THR A 76 -21.98 15.97 18.56
N LEU A 77 -21.13 16.14 19.58
CA LEU A 77 -20.85 15.06 20.54
C LEU A 77 -22.13 14.57 21.24
N ASN A 78 -23.10 15.46 21.45
CA ASN A 78 -24.40 15.12 22.04
C ASN A 78 -25.28 14.26 21.12
N ASP A 79 -25.02 14.26 19.81
CA ASP A 79 -25.72 13.39 18.86
C ASP A 79 -25.21 11.94 18.90
N LEU A 80 -24.03 11.72 19.49
CA LEU A 80 -23.33 10.44 19.53
C LEU A 80 -23.23 9.83 20.94
N ILE A 81 -23.12 10.68 21.96
CA ILE A 81 -22.95 10.31 23.36
C ILE A 81 -23.95 11.12 24.18
N LYS A 82 -24.64 10.49 25.13
CA LYS A 82 -25.54 11.23 26.02
C LYS A 82 -24.79 12.27 26.85
N SER A 83 -25.45 13.40 27.06
CA SER A 83 -24.88 14.59 27.71
C SER A 83 -24.48 14.37 29.18
N ASP A 84 -25.02 13.38 29.86
CA ASP A 84 -24.67 12.99 31.24
C ASP A 84 -23.32 12.26 31.35
N LEU A 85 -22.82 11.71 30.25
CA LEU A 85 -21.52 11.02 30.17
C LEU A 85 -20.37 11.93 29.71
N ILE A 86 -20.71 13.08 29.13
CA ILE A 86 -19.76 14.10 28.66
C ILE A 86 -19.37 14.98 29.85
N ASP A 87 -18.23 14.65 30.47
CA ASP A 87 -17.62 15.47 31.50
C ASP A 87 -16.69 16.53 30.88
N SER A 88 -16.28 17.52 31.69
CA SER A 88 -15.38 18.59 31.24
C SER A 88 -14.01 18.06 30.80
N SER A 89 -13.54 16.93 31.35
CA SER A 89 -12.30 16.29 30.92
C SER A 89 -12.41 15.76 29.50
N PHE A 90 -13.52 15.11 29.18
CA PHE A 90 -13.81 14.55 27.87
C PHE A 90 -14.03 15.65 26.83
N SER A 91 -14.76 16.71 27.16
CA SER A 91 -14.90 17.86 26.25
C SER A 91 -13.52 18.43 25.90
N ASN A 92 -12.70 18.75 26.90
CA ASN A 92 -11.37 19.32 26.70
C ASN A 92 -10.44 18.42 25.86
N GLU A 93 -10.56 17.09 25.97
CA GLU A 93 -9.77 16.14 25.19
C GLU A 93 -10.11 16.21 23.68
N TYR A 94 -11.36 16.54 23.35
CA TYR A 94 -11.88 16.55 21.98
C TYR A 94 -12.24 17.96 21.46
N ASP A 95 -11.89 19.01 22.19
CA ASP A 95 -12.12 20.42 21.78
C ASP A 95 -11.54 20.73 20.40
N TRP A 96 -10.40 20.10 20.05
CA TRP A 96 -9.75 20.25 18.75
C TRP A 96 -10.62 19.82 17.55
N LEU A 97 -11.70 19.08 17.76
CA LEU A 97 -12.68 18.77 16.71
C LEU A 97 -13.51 20.00 16.30
N PHE A 98 -13.65 20.96 17.21
CA PHE A 98 -14.52 22.13 17.08
C PHE A 98 -13.76 23.42 16.79
N ASP A 99 -12.44 23.43 16.98
CA ASP A 99 -11.61 24.56 16.59
C ASP A 99 -11.87 24.89 15.11
N THR A 100 -12.15 26.16 14.83
CA THR A 100 -12.21 26.61 13.44
C THR A 100 -10.76 26.67 12.94
N PRO A 101 -10.47 26.19 11.72
CA PRO A 101 -9.14 26.42 11.14
C PRO A 101 -8.94 27.94 11.13
N GLU A 102 -7.91 28.42 11.84
CA GLU A 102 -7.60 29.84 11.89
C GLU A 102 -7.58 30.38 10.46
N VAL A 103 -8.48 31.33 10.20
CA VAL A 103 -8.50 32.08 8.96
C VAL A 103 -7.20 32.86 8.92
N GLU A 104 -6.23 32.40 8.14
CA GLU A 104 -5.08 33.21 7.75
C GLU A 104 -5.61 34.42 6.93
N SER A 105 -5.91 35.50 7.63
CA SER A 105 -6.07 36.84 7.07
C SER A 105 -4.77 37.63 7.23
N PRO A 106 -4.52 38.60 6.34
CA PRO A 106 -3.20 38.78 5.73
C PRO A 106 -2.27 39.58 6.62
N ALA A 107 -1.09 39.03 6.89
CA ALA A 107 0.00 39.70 7.58
C ALA A 107 1.34 39.33 6.89
N PRO A 108 2.39 40.14 7.03
CA PRO A 108 3.16 40.68 5.90
C PRO A 108 4.18 39.70 5.33
N GLN A 109 4.55 39.97 4.08
CA GLN A 109 5.66 39.40 3.35
C GLN A 109 6.92 39.26 4.22
N SER A 110 7.27 38.02 4.56
CA SER A 110 8.64 37.50 4.81
C SER A 110 8.60 36.41 5.90
N LYS A 111 8.23 35.18 5.52
CA LYS A 111 8.67 33.98 6.24
C LYS A 111 9.06 32.96 5.19
N GLU A 112 10.33 32.61 5.17
CA GLU A 112 10.90 31.56 4.35
C GLU A 112 10.07 30.29 4.51
N SER A 113 9.40 29.90 3.43
CA SER A 113 8.72 28.62 3.32
C SER A 113 9.78 27.53 3.39
N ASN A 114 9.93 26.87 4.52
CA ASN A 114 10.89 25.78 4.69
C ASN A 114 10.49 24.50 3.92
N SER A 115 9.51 24.59 3.02
CA SER A 115 9.00 23.52 2.17
C SER A 115 8.89 23.96 0.70
N PRO A 116 9.11 23.03 -0.25
CA PRO A 116 8.94 23.29 -1.67
C PRO A 116 7.45 23.42 -2.02
N ARG A 117 7.12 24.40 -2.87
CA ARG A 117 5.76 24.72 -3.29
C ARG A 117 5.71 25.12 -4.76
N ALA A 118 4.59 24.84 -5.42
CA ALA A 118 4.34 25.35 -6.75
C ALA A 118 4.14 26.88 -6.72
N ASP A 119 4.62 27.54 -7.78
CA ASP A 119 4.38 28.96 -8.03
C ASP A 119 3.06 29.13 -8.81
N PRO A 120 2.04 29.82 -8.25
CA PRO A 120 0.73 29.93 -8.89
C PRO A 120 0.72 30.65 -10.24
N GLN A 121 1.68 31.56 -10.49
CA GLN A 121 1.78 32.24 -11.78
C GLN A 121 2.43 31.32 -12.81
N LEU A 122 3.48 30.60 -12.42
CA LEU A 122 4.12 29.61 -13.28
C LEU A 122 3.15 28.47 -13.66
N VAL A 123 2.31 28.02 -12.73
CA VAL A 123 1.21 27.07 -13.03
C VAL A 123 0.28 27.61 -14.11
N LYS A 124 -0.12 28.89 -14.03
CA LYS A 124 -0.98 29.52 -15.06
C LYS A 124 -0.27 29.62 -16.40
N LEU A 125 1.01 29.97 -16.41
CA LEU A 125 1.82 30.02 -17.63
C LEU A 125 1.91 28.64 -18.29
N PHE A 126 2.13 27.57 -17.53
CA PHE A 126 2.10 26.21 -18.06
C PHE A 126 0.71 25.82 -18.59
N LYS A 127 -0.38 26.23 -17.93
CA LYS A 127 -1.77 25.99 -18.36
C LYS A 127 -2.24 26.82 -19.56
N SER A 128 -1.51 27.86 -19.96
CA SER A 128 -1.85 28.70 -21.13
C SER A 128 -1.83 27.98 -22.49
N VAL A 129 -1.65 26.65 -22.48
CA VAL A 129 -1.85 25.82 -23.65
C VAL A 129 -3.35 25.79 -23.95
N ASN A 130 -3.72 26.41 -25.07
CA ASN A 130 -5.00 26.25 -25.79
C ASN A 130 -6.19 27.20 -25.48
N ASP A 131 -6.00 28.33 -24.79
CA ASP A 131 -7.00 29.41 -24.83
C ASP A 131 -6.69 30.39 -25.98
N GLN A 132 -7.67 30.59 -26.87
CA GLN A 132 -7.56 31.38 -28.12
C GLN A 132 -7.25 32.89 -27.94
N SER A 133 -6.81 33.34 -26.76
CA SER A 133 -6.54 34.75 -26.46
C SER A 133 -5.12 35.07 -26.02
N THR A 134 -4.28 34.10 -25.63
CA THR A 134 -2.87 34.38 -25.27
C THR A 134 -2.03 33.09 -25.28
N THR A 135 -1.32 32.81 -26.37
CA THR A 135 -0.41 31.65 -26.46
C THR A 135 0.98 32.04 -25.91
N VAL A 136 1.24 31.76 -24.64
CA VAL A 136 2.59 31.93 -24.08
C VAL A 136 3.48 30.79 -24.56
N THR A 137 4.59 31.12 -25.21
CA THR A 137 5.58 30.19 -25.78
C THR A 137 6.54 29.64 -24.71
N ASP A 138 7.13 28.47 -24.94
CA ASP A 138 8.11 27.89 -23.99
C ASP A 138 9.27 28.84 -23.64
N PRO A 139 9.86 29.61 -24.60
CA PRO A 139 10.89 30.59 -24.28
C PRO A 139 10.43 31.72 -23.35
N GLU A 140 9.17 32.14 -23.44
CA GLU A 140 8.61 33.17 -22.54
C GLU A 140 8.45 32.62 -21.11
N ILE A 141 8.07 31.35 -20.96
CA ILE A 141 8.01 30.69 -19.65
C ILE A 141 9.42 30.52 -19.05
N ILE A 142 10.40 30.13 -19.87
CA ILE A 142 11.80 30.03 -19.43
C ILE A 142 12.34 31.40 -19.02
N THR A 143 11.98 32.46 -19.74
CA THR A 143 12.35 33.85 -19.40
C THR A 143 11.73 34.26 -18.08
N TYR A 144 10.44 33.97 -17.86
CA TYR A 144 9.78 34.20 -16.58
C TYR A 144 10.50 33.50 -15.42
N ILE A 145 10.85 32.21 -15.57
CA ILE A 145 11.56 31.44 -14.55
C ILE A 145 12.91 32.10 -14.21
N ARG A 146 13.67 32.53 -15.23
CA ARG A 146 14.97 33.20 -15.04
C ARG A 146 14.86 34.57 -14.37
N GLU A 147 13.76 35.29 -14.58
CA GLU A 147 13.54 36.63 -14.02
C GLU A 147 12.94 36.60 -12.61
N HIS A 148 12.16 35.57 -12.28
CA HIS A 148 11.33 35.53 -11.06
C HIS A 148 11.73 34.44 -10.05
N MET A 149 12.65 33.54 -10.40
CA MET A 149 13.14 32.49 -9.50
C MET A 149 14.68 32.52 -9.43
N ASP A 150 15.24 32.49 -8.23
CA ASP A 150 16.70 32.47 -8.03
C ASP A 150 17.23 31.03 -8.17
N PRO A 151 18.15 30.76 -9.12
CA PRO A 151 18.76 29.43 -9.29
C PRO A 151 19.47 28.90 -8.05
N ASN A 152 19.88 29.77 -7.12
CA ASN A 152 20.57 29.38 -5.89
C ASN A 152 19.60 29.03 -4.75
N GLU A 153 18.30 29.19 -4.94
CA GLU A 153 17.32 28.79 -3.94
C GLU A 153 17.31 27.26 -3.76
N LYS A 154 17.29 26.83 -2.48
CA LYS A 154 17.28 25.42 -2.07
C LYS A 154 16.23 24.56 -2.77
N PHE A 155 15.10 25.16 -3.14
CA PHE A 155 13.96 24.47 -3.75
C PHE A 155 13.70 24.90 -5.20
N TYR A 156 14.63 25.58 -5.87
CA TYR A 156 14.46 26.12 -7.22
C TYR A 156 13.89 25.08 -8.20
N ILE A 157 14.59 23.96 -8.40
CA ILE A 157 14.13 22.89 -9.30
C ILE A 157 12.82 22.26 -8.80
N ARG A 158 12.67 22.08 -7.49
CA ARG A 158 11.46 21.46 -6.92
C ARG A 158 10.22 22.31 -7.17
N ASN A 159 10.32 23.63 -7.00
CA ASN A 159 9.21 24.55 -7.18
C ASN A 159 8.78 24.60 -8.65
N ILE A 160 9.74 24.57 -9.59
CA ILE A 160 9.46 24.53 -11.03
C ILE A 160 8.74 23.23 -11.40
N VAL A 161 9.25 22.08 -10.96
CA VAL A 161 8.65 20.77 -11.24
C VAL A 161 7.27 20.64 -10.61
N LEU A 162 7.08 21.09 -9.36
CA LEU A 162 5.76 21.13 -8.72
C LEU A 162 4.77 21.99 -9.50
N SER A 163 5.19 23.17 -9.98
CA SER A 163 4.35 24.06 -10.78
C SER A 163 3.93 23.42 -12.11
N TYR A 164 4.83 22.70 -12.75
CA TYR A 164 4.54 21.94 -13.96
C TYR A 164 3.56 20.79 -13.70
N LEU A 165 3.77 20.01 -12.63
CA LEU A 165 2.90 18.89 -12.27
C LEU A 165 1.49 19.34 -11.90
N GLU A 166 1.35 20.43 -11.12
CA GLU A 166 0.06 21.05 -10.84
C GLU A 166 -0.63 21.61 -12.10
N ALA A 167 0.16 22.08 -13.06
CA ALA A 167 -0.36 22.51 -14.35
C ALA A 167 -0.95 21.36 -15.17
N CYS A 168 -0.34 20.18 -15.06
CA CYS A 168 -0.79 18.98 -15.75
C CYS A 168 -2.05 18.36 -15.13
N LEU A 169 -2.49 18.75 -13.93
CA LEU A 169 -3.74 18.22 -13.37
C LEU A 169 -4.97 18.82 -14.04
N ILE A 170 -5.98 17.97 -14.27
CA ILE A 170 -7.33 18.43 -14.61
C ILE A 170 -7.99 18.96 -13.34
N ASN A 171 -8.08 20.29 -13.23
CA ASN A 171 -8.78 20.93 -12.12
C ASN A 171 -10.27 20.53 -12.18
N ARG A 172 -10.68 19.59 -11.31
CA ARG A 172 -12.03 19.03 -11.03
C ARG A 172 -12.25 17.54 -11.36
N ASP A 173 -11.22 16.77 -11.71
CA ASP A 173 -11.36 15.30 -11.80
C ASP A 173 -11.12 14.62 -10.43
N PRO A 174 -12.11 13.93 -9.83
CA PRO A 174 -11.90 13.13 -8.61
C PRO A 174 -10.85 12.02 -8.79
N GLN A 175 -10.57 11.59 -10.03
CA GLN A 175 -9.52 10.62 -10.36
C GLN A 175 -8.14 11.25 -10.58
N LYS A 176 -7.99 12.58 -10.40
CA LYS A 176 -6.72 13.32 -10.53
C LYS A 176 -5.96 13.01 -11.84
N LYS A 177 -6.66 12.87 -12.96
CA LYS A 177 -6.05 12.58 -14.27
C LYS A 177 -5.13 13.70 -14.75
N ILE A 178 -4.13 13.28 -15.52
CA ILE A 178 -3.10 14.15 -16.11
C ILE A 178 -3.54 14.58 -17.52
N GLN A 179 -3.39 15.87 -17.82
CA GLN A 179 -3.52 16.47 -19.15
C GLN A 179 -2.28 16.13 -19.97
N GLU A 180 -2.35 15.04 -20.74
CA GLU A 180 -1.23 14.59 -21.58
C GLU A 180 -0.74 15.66 -22.55
N ASP A 181 -1.63 16.54 -23.04
CA ASP A 181 -1.27 17.60 -23.97
C ASP A 181 -0.34 18.64 -23.35
N ILE A 182 -0.60 19.05 -22.09
CA ILE A 182 0.26 19.99 -21.36
C ILE A 182 1.58 19.29 -21.02
N ALA A 183 1.50 18.05 -20.54
CA ALA A 183 2.67 17.28 -20.15
C ALA A 183 3.64 17.06 -21.33
N LYS A 184 3.13 16.64 -22.49
CA LYS A 184 3.97 16.43 -23.68
C LYS A 184 4.54 17.73 -24.23
N LYS A 185 3.73 18.80 -24.32
CA LYS A 185 4.16 20.07 -24.94
C LYS A 185 5.16 20.84 -24.08
N ARG A 186 4.99 20.87 -22.76
CA ARG A 186 5.83 21.70 -21.86
C ARG A 186 7.04 20.94 -21.30
N MET A 187 7.22 19.67 -21.65
CA MET A 187 8.40 18.86 -21.24
C MET A 187 9.72 19.47 -21.69
N THR A 188 9.73 20.13 -22.86
CA THR A 188 10.84 20.90 -23.41
C THR A 188 11.42 21.92 -22.41
N ILE A 189 10.57 22.55 -21.59
CA ILE A 189 10.97 23.52 -20.57
C ILE A 189 11.72 22.82 -19.42
N LEU A 190 11.22 21.67 -18.96
CA LEU A 190 11.90 20.89 -17.92
C LEU A 190 13.25 20.38 -18.41
N ASN A 191 13.31 19.86 -19.65
CA ASN A 191 14.57 19.42 -20.26
C ASN A 191 15.59 20.58 -20.34
N ALA A 192 15.13 21.78 -20.69
CA ALA A 192 15.98 22.98 -20.76
C ALA A 192 16.43 23.51 -19.40
N ILE A 193 15.73 23.21 -18.31
CA ILE A 193 16.06 23.69 -16.95
C ILE A 193 16.89 22.66 -16.17
N ILE A 194 16.57 21.38 -16.32
CA ILE A 194 17.27 20.27 -15.64
C ILE A 194 18.61 19.99 -16.32
N GLU A 195 18.70 20.21 -17.65
CA GLU A 195 19.93 20.13 -18.45
C GLU A 195 20.74 18.82 -18.25
N HIS A 196 20.08 17.72 -17.87
CA HIS A 196 20.72 16.43 -17.53
C HIS A 196 21.80 16.52 -16.44
N LYS A 197 21.67 17.46 -15.50
CA LYS A 197 22.54 17.54 -14.32
C LYS A 197 22.02 16.58 -13.25
N PRO A 198 22.84 15.63 -12.74
CA PRO A 198 22.41 14.63 -11.76
C PRO A 198 21.75 15.23 -10.50
N GLU A 199 22.28 16.35 -10.01
CA GLU A 199 21.72 17.03 -8.83
C GLU A 199 20.32 17.59 -9.10
N ALA A 200 20.09 18.17 -10.29
CA ALA A 200 18.78 18.70 -10.68
C ALA A 200 17.77 17.58 -10.94
N GLU A 201 18.20 16.45 -11.52
CA GLU A 201 17.37 15.26 -11.70
C GLU A 201 16.89 14.70 -10.37
N ILE A 202 17.78 14.58 -9.38
CA ILE A 202 17.42 14.15 -8.01
C ILE A 202 16.41 15.13 -7.38
N GLN A 203 16.59 16.44 -7.55
CA GLN A 203 15.61 17.42 -7.07
C GLN A 203 14.25 17.26 -7.77
N ALA A 204 14.23 16.97 -9.07
CA ALA A 204 13.00 16.71 -9.81
C ALA A 204 12.28 15.45 -9.31
N VAL A 205 13.01 14.37 -9.03
CA VAL A 205 12.45 13.15 -8.43
C VAL A 205 11.84 13.44 -7.05
N TYR A 206 12.52 14.21 -6.19
CA TYR A 206 11.95 14.60 -4.89
C TYR A 206 10.68 15.45 -5.02
N ALA A 207 10.59 16.29 -6.06
CA ALA A 207 9.38 17.06 -6.34
C ALA A 207 8.22 16.16 -6.80
N ILE A 208 8.50 15.17 -7.65
CA ILE A 208 7.52 14.16 -8.06
C ILE A 208 7.03 13.37 -6.85
N GLN A 209 7.93 12.89 -5.99
CA GLN A 209 7.54 12.16 -4.77
C GLN A 209 6.65 13.01 -3.85
N ASN A 210 7.01 14.27 -3.64
CA ASN A 210 6.22 15.20 -2.83
C ASN A 210 4.82 15.41 -3.44
N PHE A 211 4.77 15.61 -4.76
CA PHE A 211 3.53 15.78 -5.49
C PHE A 211 2.63 14.53 -5.40
N VAL A 212 3.17 13.35 -5.66
CA VAL A 212 2.49 12.05 -5.53
C VAL A 212 1.93 11.86 -4.11
N ASN A 213 2.71 12.18 -3.08
CA ASN A 213 2.24 12.12 -1.69
C ASN A 213 1.08 13.11 -1.43
N LYS A 214 1.14 14.33 -1.99
CA LYS A 214 0.04 15.31 -1.93
C LYS A 214 -1.20 14.89 -2.73
N LEU A 215 -1.04 14.04 -3.74
CA LEU A 215 -2.15 13.49 -4.50
C LEU A 215 -2.92 12.40 -3.75
N GLU A 216 -2.60 12.10 -2.49
CA GLU A 216 -3.36 11.19 -1.60
C GLU A 216 -4.01 10.05 -2.38
N HIS A 217 -3.21 9.07 -2.79
CA HIS A 217 -3.77 7.87 -3.41
C HIS A 217 -4.77 7.24 -2.43
N PRO A 218 -5.99 6.87 -2.87
CA PRO A 218 -6.74 5.89 -2.09
C PRO A 218 -5.83 4.66 -1.95
N PRO A 219 -5.78 4.00 -0.77
CA PRO A 219 -5.12 2.72 -0.66
C PRO A 219 -5.71 1.82 -1.75
N ILE A 220 -4.88 1.06 -2.46
CA ILE A 220 -5.29 0.14 -3.52
C ILE A 220 -5.95 -1.10 -2.87
N LEU A 221 -6.93 -0.88 -2.01
CA LEU A 221 -7.86 -1.87 -1.50
C LEU A 221 -9.27 -1.48 -1.99
N ILE A 222 -9.42 -1.35 -3.31
CA ILE A 222 -10.73 -1.64 -3.89
C ILE A 222 -10.86 -3.15 -3.85
N VAL A 223 -11.33 -3.67 -2.71
CA VAL A 223 -11.85 -5.04 -2.66
C VAL A 223 -13.00 -5.07 -3.68
N SER A 224 -12.87 -5.88 -4.73
CA SER A 224 -13.91 -5.96 -5.77
C SER A 224 -15.26 -6.33 -5.15
N ARG A 225 -16.36 -5.82 -5.72
CA ARG A 225 -17.72 -6.20 -5.28
C ARG A 225 -17.88 -7.72 -5.20
N SER A 226 -17.37 -8.46 -6.19
CA SER A 226 -17.36 -9.93 -6.18
C SER A 226 -16.67 -10.53 -4.96
N ARG A 227 -15.55 -9.95 -4.52
CA ARG A 227 -14.80 -10.46 -3.37
C ARG A 227 -15.51 -10.14 -2.05
N ILE A 228 -16.13 -8.96 -1.94
CA ILE A 228 -16.97 -8.60 -0.78
C ILE A 228 -18.21 -9.51 -0.71
N GLN A 229 -18.86 -9.77 -1.84
CA GLN A 229 -20.01 -10.66 -1.95
C GLN A 229 -19.65 -12.09 -1.52
N ASN A 230 -18.50 -12.62 -1.97
CA ASN A 230 -18.01 -13.94 -1.56
C ASN A 230 -17.73 -14.01 -0.05
N PHE A 231 -17.11 -12.97 0.52
CA PHE A 231 -16.90 -12.90 1.98
C PHE A 231 -18.22 -12.82 2.74
N TRP A 232 -19.19 -12.05 2.25
CA TRP A 232 -20.50 -11.93 2.85
C TRP A 232 -21.25 -13.27 2.84
N GLN A 233 -21.35 -13.92 1.67
CA GLN A 233 -22.03 -15.21 1.53
C GLN A 233 -21.37 -16.33 2.35
N SER A 234 -20.04 -16.35 2.42
CA SER A 234 -19.30 -17.34 3.23
C SER A 234 -19.41 -17.12 4.74
N SER A 235 -19.80 -15.91 5.17
CA SER A 235 -19.95 -15.59 6.59
C SER A 235 -21.21 -16.20 7.22
N GLY A 236 -22.24 -16.51 6.41
CA GLY A 236 -23.51 -17.07 6.87
C GLY A 236 -24.40 -16.09 7.66
N PHE A 237 -24.02 -14.80 7.75
CA PHE A 237 -24.83 -13.77 8.39
C PHE A 237 -25.89 -13.21 7.44
N THR A 238 -27.02 -12.80 8.01
CA THR A 238 -28.05 -12.01 7.31
C THR A 238 -27.96 -10.54 7.73
N LEU A 239 -28.50 -9.64 6.91
CA LEU A 239 -28.57 -8.21 7.24
C LEU A 239 -29.28 -7.95 8.57
N ASN A 240 -30.32 -8.75 8.86
CA ASN A 240 -31.09 -8.67 10.10
C ASN A 240 -30.30 -9.14 11.34
N ASP A 241 -29.20 -9.86 11.16
CA ASP A 241 -28.30 -10.23 12.26
C ASP A 241 -27.40 -9.07 12.68
N LEU A 242 -27.19 -8.09 11.80
CA LEU A 242 -26.27 -6.96 12.00
C LEU A 242 -27.00 -5.63 12.20
N ILE A 243 -28.12 -5.42 11.50
CA ILE A 243 -28.90 -4.19 11.52
C ILE A 243 -30.32 -4.54 11.95
N LYS A 244 -30.90 -3.73 12.84
CA LYS A 244 -32.30 -3.92 13.22
C LYS A 244 -33.20 -3.67 12.01
N SER A 245 -34.23 -4.50 11.85
CA SER A 245 -35.09 -4.52 10.67
C SER A 245 -35.88 -3.21 10.43
N ASP A 246 -36.03 -2.36 11.44
CA ASP A 246 -36.66 -1.04 11.36
C ASP A 246 -35.75 0.05 10.76
N LEU A 247 -34.44 -0.20 10.68
CA LEU A 247 -33.45 0.70 10.08
C LEU A 247 -33.12 0.34 8.62
N ILE A 248 -33.61 -0.79 8.12
CA ILE A 248 -33.43 -1.23 6.74
C ILE A 248 -34.59 -0.70 5.91
N ASP A 249 -34.42 0.49 5.34
CA ASP A 249 -35.38 1.06 4.40
C ASP A 249 -35.10 0.60 2.96
N SER A 250 -36.01 0.94 2.04
CA SER A 250 -35.88 0.56 0.63
C SER A 250 -34.69 1.23 -0.08
N SER A 251 -34.16 2.34 0.45
CA SER A 251 -32.95 2.98 -0.10
C SER A 251 -31.72 2.15 0.24
N PHE A 252 -31.62 1.71 1.50
CA PHE A 252 -30.55 0.86 1.98
C PHE A 252 -30.57 -0.50 1.28
N SER A 253 -31.73 -1.14 1.15
CA SER A 253 -31.83 -2.42 0.42
C SER A 253 -31.35 -2.30 -1.03
N ASN A 254 -31.80 -1.28 -1.77
CA ASN A 254 -31.41 -1.10 -3.16
C ASN A 254 -29.91 -0.82 -3.35
N GLU A 255 -29.26 -0.13 -2.40
CA GLU A 255 -27.83 0.17 -2.47
C GLU A 255 -26.95 -1.09 -2.29
N TYR A 256 -27.43 -2.04 -1.49
CA TYR A 256 -26.70 -3.25 -1.13
C TYR A 256 -27.29 -4.54 -1.71
N ASP A 257 -28.24 -4.47 -2.64
CA ASP A 257 -28.87 -5.64 -3.29
C ASP A 257 -27.83 -6.60 -3.89
N TRP A 258 -26.73 -6.06 -4.43
CA TRP A 258 -25.63 -6.82 -5.01
C TRP A 258 -24.90 -7.75 -4.00
N LEU A 259 -25.06 -7.55 -2.69
CA LEU A 259 -24.53 -8.46 -1.66
C LEU A 259 -25.29 -9.82 -1.66
N PHE A 260 -26.54 -9.80 -2.12
CA PHE A 260 -27.52 -10.89 -1.98
C PHE A 260 -27.81 -11.62 -3.29
N ASP A 261 -27.45 -11.04 -4.42
CA ASP A 261 -27.56 -11.71 -5.71
C ASP A 261 -26.82 -13.06 -5.65
N THR A 262 -27.53 -14.16 -5.92
CA THR A 262 -26.86 -15.41 -6.26
C THR A 262 -26.21 -15.21 -7.63
N PRO A 263 -24.96 -15.65 -7.85
CA PRO A 263 -24.37 -15.54 -9.18
C PRO A 263 -25.29 -16.27 -10.15
N GLU A 264 -25.97 -15.50 -11.01
CA GLU A 264 -26.57 -16.07 -12.21
C GLU A 264 -25.43 -16.79 -12.92
N VAL A 265 -25.68 -18.05 -13.26
CA VAL A 265 -24.78 -18.85 -14.06
C VAL A 265 -24.67 -18.16 -15.41
N GLU A 266 -23.75 -17.22 -15.54
CA GLU A 266 -23.28 -16.68 -16.81
C GLU A 266 -22.46 -17.78 -17.50
N SER A 267 -23.21 -18.78 -17.97
CA SER A 267 -22.88 -19.54 -19.15
C SER A 267 -22.60 -18.50 -20.25
N SER A 268 -21.34 -18.40 -20.69
CA SER A 268 -20.79 -17.55 -21.76
C SER A 268 -20.08 -16.25 -21.38
N ALA A 269 -19.09 -16.32 -20.49
CA ALA A 269 -17.87 -15.50 -20.58
C ALA A 269 -16.63 -16.42 -20.64
N PRO A 270 -15.61 -16.11 -21.47
CA PRO A 270 -14.50 -17.03 -21.70
C PRO A 270 -13.68 -17.22 -20.43
N GLN A 271 -13.68 -18.45 -19.92
CA GLN A 271 -12.70 -18.94 -18.95
C GLN A 271 -11.30 -18.84 -19.55
N SER A 272 -10.60 -17.71 -19.38
CA SER A 272 -9.16 -17.63 -19.68
C SER A 272 -8.46 -16.35 -19.20
N LYS A 273 -8.79 -15.80 -18.02
CA LYS A 273 -7.95 -14.71 -17.46
C LYS A 273 -7.55 -14.83 -15.97
N GLU A 274 -8.18 -15.67 -15.15
CA GLU A 274 -7.72 -15.87 -13.76
C GLU A 274 -6.56 -16.87 -13.61
N ASN A 275 -6.33 -17.75 -14.60
CA ASN A 275 -5.32 -18.81 -14.51
C ASN A 275 -3.89 -18.40 -14.97
N ASN A 276 -3.62 -17.12 -15.21
CA ASN A 276 -2.35 -16.71 -15.84
C ASN A 276 -1.36 -15.98 -14.92
N SER A 277 -1.56 -16.01 -13.60
CA SER A 277 -0.66 -15.41 -12.61
C SER A 277 -0.28 -16.43 -11.53
N PRO A 278 0.96 -16.42 -11.03
CA PRO A 278 1.35 -17.26 -9.90
C PRO A 278 0.59 -16.88 -8.63
N ARG A 279 0.26 -17.86 -7.79
CA ARG A 279 -0.49 -17.68 -6.53
C ARG A 279 -0.11 -18.71 -5.47
N ALA A 280 -0.19 -18.33 -4.21
CA ALA A 280 -0.05 -19.26 -3.09
C ALA A 280 -1.26 -20.20 -2.99
N ASP A 281 -1.00 -21.46 -2.63
CA ASP A 281 -2.02 -22.46 -2.31
C ASP A 281 -2.38 -22.38 -0.81
N PRO A 282 -3.65 -22.10 -0.46
CA PRO A 282 -4.05 -21.93 0.93
C PRO A 282 -3.86 -23.16 1.84
N GLN A 283 -3.95 -24.37 1.29
CA GLN A 283 -3.71 -25.61 2.05
C GLN A 283 -2.21 -25.78 2.29
N LEU A 284 -1.39 -25.56 1.26
CA LEU A 284 0.07 -25.62 1.39
C LEU A 284 0.61 -24.59 2.38
N VAL A 285 0.07 -23.37 2.39
CA VAL A 285 0.39 -22.34 3.40
C VAL A 285 0.13 -22.85 4.83
N LYS A 286 -1.02 -23.51 5.07
CA LYS A 286 -1.35 -24.08 6.39
C LYS A 286 -0.37 -25.19 6.78
N LEU A 287 -0.02 -26.06 5.83
CA LEU A 287 0.94 -27.14 6.07
C LEU A 287 2.31 -26.58 6.45
N PHE A 288 2.81 -25.55 5.77
CA PHE A 288 4.06 -24.88 6.15
C PHE A 288 3.99 -24.26 7.56
N LYS A 289 2.88 -23.59 7.92
CA LYS A 289 2.67 -22.96 9.24
C LYS A 289 2.56 -23.92 10.43
N SER A 290 2.20 -25.18 10.20
CA SER A 290 1.94 -26.19 11.25
C SER A 290 3.13 -26.50 12.18
N VAL A 291 4.30 -25.89 11.96
CA VAL A 291 5.48 -25.94 12.86
C VAL A 291 5.15 -25.53 14.29
N ASN A 292 4.21 -24.60 14.49
CA ASN A 292 3.98 -23.93 15.77
C ASN A 292 2.80 -24.47 16.60
N ASP A 293 2.00 -25.39 16.06
CA ASP A 293 0.89 -25.98 16.83
C ASP A 293 1.38 -27.22 17.59
N GLN A 294 1.38 -27.12 18.93
CA GLN A 294 1.80 -28.17 19.86
C GLN A 294 0.97 -29.48 19.76
N SER A 295 0.02 -29.58 18.83
CA SER A 295 -0.91 -30.70 18.69
C SER A 295 -0.78 -31.52 17.40
N THR A 296 -0.06 -31.06 16.38
CA THR A 296 0.09 -31.77 15.09
C THR A 296 1.39 -31.33 14.39
N THR A 297 2.49 -32.03 14.65
CA THR A 297 3.77 -31.76 13.96
C THR A 297 3.74 -32.37 12.56
N VAL A 298 3.30 -31.61 11.56
CA VAL A 298 3.45 -32.05 10.15
C VAL A 298 4.93 -31.97 9.78
N THR A 299 5.46 -33.08 9.30
CA THR A 299 6.87 -33.26 8.93
C THR A 299 7.15 -32.79 7.50
N ASP A 300 8.40 -32.42 7.19
CA ASP A 300 8.78 -31.99 5.83
C ASP A 300 8.43 -33.04 4.74
N PRO A 301 8.63 -34.35 4.96
CA PRO A 301 8.23 -35.37 3.98
C PRO A 301 6.73 -35.41 3.70
N GLU A 302 5.87 -35.14 4.68
CA GLU A 302 4.42 -35.08 4.47
C GLU A 302 4.03 -33.89 3.59
N ILE A 303 4.69 -32.75 3.77
CA ILE A 303 4.46 -31.57 2.92
C ILE A 303 4.97 -31.83 1.50
N ILE A 304 6.15 -32.44 1.34
CA ILE A 304 6.68 -32.83 0.02
C ILE A 304 5.72 -33.82 -0.67
N THR A 305 5.17 -34.77 0.07
CA THR A 305 4.19 -35.74 -0.46
C THR A 305 2.93 -35.03 -0.92
N TYR A 306 2.40 -34.11 -0.12
CA TYR A 306 1.26 -33.28 -0.50
C TYR A 306 1.52 -32.52 -1.80
N ILE A 307 2.67 -31.85 -1.94
CA ILE A 307 3.06 -31.12 -3.16
C ILE A 307 3.06 -32.06 -4.37
N ARG A 308 3.66 -33.25 -4.25
CA ARG A 308 3.75 -34.24 -5.34
C ARG A 308 2.40 -34.83 -5.74
N GLU A 309 1.45 -34.92 -4.80
CA GLU A 309 0.12 -35.48 -5.05
C GLU A 309 -0.90 -34.45 -5.57
N HIS A 310 -0.75 -33.18 -5.21
CA HIS A 310 -1.76 -32.14 -5.43
C HIS A 310 -1.34 -31.04 -6.41
N MET A 311 -0.05 -30.97 -6.79
CA MET A 311 0.46 -29.99 -7.76
C MET A 311 1.12 -30.70 -8.94
N ASP A 312 0.83 -30.26 -10.17
CA ASP A 312 1.45 -30.81 -11.38
C ASP A 312 2.78 -30.09 -11.68
N PRO A 313 3.93 -30.80 -11.70
CA PRO A 313 5.24 -30.23 -12.01
C PRO A 313 5.33 -29.55 -13.38
N ASN A 314 4.42 -29.86 -14.30
CA ASN A 314 4.39 -29.26 -15.64
C ASN A 314 3.59 -27.94 -15.70
N GLU A 315 2.95 -27.53 -14.60
CA GLU A 315 2.28 -26.24 -14.53
C GLU A 315 3.29 -25.09 -14.66
N LYS A 316 2.95 -24.10 -15.49
CA LYS A 316 3.78 -22.92 -15.78
C LYS A 316 4.32 -22.23 -14.51
N PHE A 317 3.53 -22.21 -13.44
CA PHE A 317 3.87 -21.52 -12.19
C PHE A 317 4.13 -22.49 -11.02
N TYR A 318 4.41 -23.77 -11.28
CA TYR A 318 4.60 -24.81 -10.26
C TYR A 318 5.55 -24.35 -9.13
N ILE A 319 6.79 -23.98 -9.49
CA ILE A 319 7.79 -23.52 -8.51
C ILE A 319 7.35 -22.24 -7.81
N ARG A 320 6.82 -21.27 -8.57
CA ARG A 320 6.39 -19.99 -7.99
C ARG A 320 5.26 -20.16 -6.98
N ASN A 321 4.28 -21.01 -7.27
CA ASN A 321 3.16 -21.27 -6.37
C ASN A 321 3.63 -21.90 -5.05
N ILE A 322 4.60 -22.82 -5.11
CA ILE A 322 5.20 -23.43 -3.92
C ILE A 322 5.95 -22.38 -3.09
N VAL A 323 6.83 -21.60 -3.72
CA VAL A 323 7.63 -20.57 -3.03
C VAL A 323 6.72 -19.48 -2.45
N LEU A 324 5.70 -19.03 -3.18
CA LEU A 324 4.71 -18.07 -2.65
C LEU A 324 3.95 -18.63 -1.44
N SER A 325 3.58 -19.91 -1.46
CA SER A 325 2.92 -20.56 -0.33
C SER A 325 3.82 -20.63 0.90
N TYR A 326 5.09 -20.93 0.70
CA TYR A 326 6.10 -20.91 1.74
C TYR A 326 6.31 -19.49 2.31
N LEU A 327 6.44 -18.47 1.46
CA LEU A 327 6.65 -17.09 1.89
C LEU A 327 5.43 -16.54 2.65
N GLU A 328 4.21 -16.83 2.20
CA GLU A 328 2.99 -16.48 2.94
C GLU A 328 2.89 -17.22 4.29
N ALA A 329 3.44 -18.44 4.37
CA ALA A 329 3.54 -19.16 5.63
C ALA A 329 4.49 -18.50 6.62
N CYS A 330 5.56 -17.89 6.13
CA CYS A 330 6.55 -17.21 6.94
C CYS A 330 6.09 -15.83 7.46
N LEU A 331 5.00 -15.24 6.94
CA LEU A 331 4.52 -13.95 7.45
C LEU A 331 3.97 -14.04 8.87
N ILE A 332 4.38 -13.09 9.71
CA ILE A 332 3.76 -12.89 11.02
C ILE A 332 2.32 -12.42 10.83
N ASN A 333 1.37 -13.25 11.29
CA ASN A 333 -0.04 -12.91 11.25
C ASN A 333 -0.30 -11.58 11.96
N ARG A 334 -1.01 -10.66 11.28
CA ARG A 334 -1.44 -9.36 11.81
C ARG A 334 -0.31 -8.38 12.18
N ASP A 335 0.92 -8.59 11.70
CA ASP A 335 1.99 -7.61 11.86
C ASP A 335 1.82 -6.44 10.86
N PRO A 336 1.70 -5.17 11.32
CA PRO A 336 1.57 -4.01 10.44
C PRO A 336 2.80 -3.79 9.55
N HIS A 337 3.97 -4.27 10.00
CA HIS A 337 5.26 -4.12 9.32
C HIS A 337 5.61 -5.29 8.39
N LYS A 338 4.71 -6.26 8.21
CA LYS A 338 4.87 -7.42 7.32
C LYS A 338 6.16 -8.21 7.57
N LYS A 339 6.55 -8.39 8.83
CA LYS A 339 7.75 -9.14 9.20
C LYS A 339 7.65 -10.64 8.91
N ILE A 340 8.82 -11.25 8.68
CA ILE A 340 9.01 -12.69 8.43
C ILE A 340 9.40 -13.41 9.72
N GLN A 341 8.84 -14.60 9.93
CA GLN A 341 9.22 -15.55 10.97
C GLN A 341 10.43 -16.36 10.48
N GLU A 342 11.64 -15.91 10.83
CA GLU A 342 12.88 -16.58 10.42
C GLU A 342 12.95 -18.05 10.86
N ASP A 343 12.38 -18.41 12.02
CA ASP A 343 12.34 -19.79 12.50
C ASP A 343 11.60 -20.73 11.54
N ILE A 344 10.47 -20.28 10.98
CA ILE A 344 9.71 -21.05 9.98
C ILE A 344 10.46 -21.05 8.66
N ALA A 345 11.00 -19.90 8.26
CA ALA A 345 11.72 -19.75 7.01
C ALA A 345 12.89 -20.76 6.95
N LYS A 346 13.77 -20.74 7.96
CA LYS A 346 14.91 -21.66 8.03
C LYS A 346 14.48 -23.11 8.15
N LYS A 347 13.56 -23.42 9.08
CA LYS A 347 13.12 -24.82 9.31
C LYS A 347 12.50 -25.46 8.08
N ARG A 348 11.68 -24.73 7.31
CA ARG A 348 10.97 -25.27 6.14
C ARG A 348 11.75 -25.12 4.84
N MET A 349 12.95 -24.55 4.87
CA MET A 349 13.79 -24.40 3.68
C MET A 349 14.19 -25.75 3.08
N THR A 350 14.39 -26.77 3.91
CA THR A 350 14.66 -28.16 3.51
C THR A 350 13.68 -28.69 2.45
N ILE A 351 12.41 -28.25 2.50
CA ILE A 351 11.38 -28.62 1.53
C ILE A 351 11.63 -27.94 0.19
N LEU A 352 12.00 -26.65 0.20
CA LEU A 352 12.34 -25.91 -1.01
C LEU A 352 13.61 -26.47 -1.65
N ASN A 353 14.65 -26.76 -0.87
CA ASN A 353 15.88 -27.39 -1.36
C ASN A 353 15.60 -28.73 -2.05
N ALA A 354 14.76 -29.59 -1.47
CA ALA A 354 14.34 -30.85 -2.09
C ALA A 354 13.62 -30.69 -3.45
N ILE A 355 13.11 -29.50 -3.78
CA ILE A 355 12.35 -29.21 -4.99
C ILE A 355 13.17 -28.38 -6.00
N ILE A 356 13.93 -27.39 -5.52
CA ILE A 356 14.53 -26.30 -6.29
C ILE A 356 16.04 -26.48 -6.48
N GLU A 357 16.75 -26.97 -5.46
CA GLU A 357 18.21 -27.00 -5.44
C GLU A 357 18.80 -27.75 -6.66
N HIS A 358 19.90 -27.20 -7.20
CA HIS A 358 20.62 -27.70 -8.38
C HIS A 358 19.79 -27.72 -9.68
N LYS A 359 18.78 -26.85 -9.77
CA LYS A 359 17.95 -26.68 -10.98
C LYS A 359 17.89 -25.20 -11.34
N PRO A 360 18.77 -24.72 -12.23
CA PRO A 360 18.90 -23.29 -12.55
C PRO A 360 17.56 -22.63 -12.93
N GLU A 361 16.76 -23.30 -13.76
CA GLU A 361 15.43 -22.79 -14.14
C GLU A 361 14.49 -22.63 -12.93
N ALA A 362 14.52 -23.57 -11.98
CA ALA A 362 13.68 -23.51 -10.79
C ALA A 362 14.18 -22.45 -9.80
N GLU A 363 15.49 -22.30 -9.64
CA GLU A 363 16.11 -21.27 -8.80
C GLU A 363 15.71 -19.88 -9.27
N ILE A 364 15.76 -19.61 -10.58
CA ILE A 364 15.30 -18.35 -11.15
C ILE A 364 13.79 -18.14 -10.92
N GLN A 365 12.96 -19.19 -11.06
CA GLN A 365 11.54 -19.10 -10.71
C GLN A 365 11.32 -18.77 -9.23
N ALA A 366 12.20 -19.22 -8.32
CA ALA A 366 12.16 -18.86 -6.91
C ALA A 366 12.45 -17.37 -6.71
N VAL A 367 13.45 -16.81 -7.41
CA VAL A 367 13.74 -15.37 -7.37
C VAL A 367 12.55 -14.54 -7.89
N TYR A 368 11.91 -14.95 -8.99
CA TYR A 368 10.68 -14.30 -9.47
C TYR A 368 9.52 -14.42 -8.47
N ALA A 369 9.42 -15.51 -7.72
CA ALA A 369 8.43 -15.65 -6.65
C ALA A 369 8.71 -14.69 -5.49
N ILE A 370 9.97 -14.49 -5.10
CA ILE A 370 10.37 -13.48 -4.11
C ILE A 370 10.01 -12.07 -4.61
N GLN A 371 10.34 -11.74 -5.86
CA GLN A 371 9.97 -10.47 -6.47
C GLN A 371 8.46 -10.21 -6.41
N ASN A 372 7.67 -11.19 -6.86
CA ASN A 372 6.20 -11.13 -6.85
C ASN A 372 5.63 -10.98 -5.43
N PHE A 373 6.21 -11.70 -4.48
CA PHE A 373 5.81 -11.64 -3.08
C PHE A 373 6.07 -10.26 -2.46
N VAL A 374 7.28 -9.72 -2.64
CA VAL A 374 7.65 -8.40 -2.11
C VAL A 374 6.82 -7.31 -2.77
N ASN A 375 6.59 -7.39 -4.09
CA ASN A 375 5.74 -6.46 -4.83
C ASN A 375 4.29 -6.49 -4.30
N LYS A 376 3.73 -7.69 -4.08
CA LYS A 376 2.39 -7.87 -3.49
C LYS A 376 2.26 -7.27 -2.09
N LEU A 377 3.35 -7.18 -1.34
CA LEU A 377 3.40 -6.56 -0.01
C LEU A 377 3.74 -5.06 -0.05
N GLU A 378 3.78 -4.44 -1.24
CA GLU A 378 4.13 -3.03 -1.44
C GLU A 378 5.54 -2.67 -0.93
N HIS A 379 6.50 -3.58 -1.14
CA HIS A 379 7.91 -3.40 -0.83
C HIS A 379 8.23 -2.99 0.63
N PRO A 380 7.93 -3.85 1.62
CA PRO A 380 8.28 -3.56 3.00
C PRO A 380 9.80 -3.33 3.15
N PRO A 381 10.23 -2.36 3.99
CA PRO A 381 11.64 -2.00 4.10
C PRO A 381 12.51 -3.22 4.44
N LYS A 382 13.59 -3.39 3.67
CA LYS A 382 14.59 -4.49 3.81
C LYS A 382 14.06 -5.91 3.57
N MET A 383 12.80 -6.09 3.13
CA MET A 383 12.22 -7.43 2.94
C MET A 383 12.92 -8.21 1.83
N ALA A 384 13.09 -7.63 0.65
CA ALA A 384 13.76 -8.29 -0.46
C ALA A 384 15.18 -8.71 -0.10
N ARG A 385 15.93 -7.82 0.56
CA ARG A 385 17.28 -8.11 1.04
C ARG A 385 17.30 -9.30 2.00
N LEU A 386 16.43 -9.28 3.02
CA LEU A 386 16.31 -10.39 3.98
C LEU A 386 16.00 -11.71 3.30
N LEU A 387 15.07 -11.73 2.33
CA LEU A 387 14.71 -12.95 1.61
C LEU A 387 15.85 -13.44 0.70
N PHE A 388 16.61 -12.54 0.08
CA PHE A 388 17.79 -12.91 -0.71
C PHE A 388 18.86 -13.53 0.20
N ASP A 389 19.16 -12.91 1.34
CA ASP A 389 20.11 -13.47 2.32
C ASP A 389 19.66 -14.87 2.79
N ILE A 390 18.38 -15.06 3.14
CA ILE A 390 17.86 -16.37 3.56
C ILE A 390 17.96 -17.44 2.46
N PHE A 391 17.60 -17.12 1.22
CA PHE A 391 17.62 -18.10 0.12
C PHE A 391 19.05 -18.43 -0.34
N TYR A 392 19.98 -17.49 -0.18
CA TYR A 392 21.40 -17.69 -0.45
C TYR A 392 22.07 -18.51 0.67
N ASP A 393 21.92 -18.08 1.93
CA ASP A 393 22.58 -18.71 3.09
C ASP A 393 22.15 -20.17 3.31
N GLU A 394 20.91 -20.51 2.95
CA GLU A 394 20.37 -21.86 3.07
C GLU A 394 20.52 -22.68 1.77
N GLU A 395 21.39 -22.24 0.84
CA GLU A 395 21.76 -22.94 -0.40
C GLU A 395 20.58 -23.26 -1.34
N CYS A 396 19.48 -22.48 -1.24
CA CYS A 396 18.28 -22.72 -2.05
C CYS A 396 18.40 -22.12 -3.46
N VAL A 397 19.08 -20.97 -3.58
CA VAL A 397 19.30 -20.25 -4.83
C VAL A 397 20.78 -19.92 -4.96
N SER A 398 21.38 -20.32 -6.07
CA SER A 398 22.79 -20.03 -6.37
C SER A 398 23.03 -18.56 -6.72
N GLU A 399 24.29 -18.14 -6.60
CA GLU A 399 24.77 -16.85 -7.08
C GLU A 399 24.47 -16.63 -8.58
N ASP A 400 24.69 -17.66 -9.39
CA ASP A 400 24.40 -17.64 -10.83
C ASP A 400 22.93 -17.31 -11.11
N ALA A 401 21.99 -17.91 -10.38
CA ALA A 401 20.56 -17.66 -10.55
C ALA A 401 20.18 -16.21 -10.17
N PHE A 402 20.78 -15.66 -9.12
CA PHE A 402 20.57 -14.24 -8.76
C PHE A 402 21.11 -13.30 -9.84
N PHE A 403 22.30 -13.57 -10.38
CA PHE A 403 22.86 -12.76 -11.46
C PHE A 403 22.12 -12.93 -12.78
N GLU A 404 21.61 -14.12 -13.09
CA GLU A 404 20.81 -14.34 -14.29
C GLU A 404 19.50 -13.56 -14.22
N TRP A 405 18.81 -13.59 -13.07
CA TRP A 405 17.64 -12.75 -12.83
C TRP A 405 17.94 -11.25 -12.98
N LEU A 406 19.12 -10.79 -12.53
CA LEU A 406 19.53 -9.38 -12.63
C LEU A 406 19.88 -8.97 -14.07
N LYS A 407 20.64 -9.80 -14.80
CA LYS A 407 21.17 -9.47 -16.14
C LYS A 407 20.13 -9.67 -17.25
N HIS A 408 19.24 -10.64 -17.09
CA HIS A 408 18.29 -11.08 -18.12
C HIS A 408 16.86 -11.16 -17.59
N PRO A 409 16.25 -10.02 -17.20
CA PRO A 409 14.87 -10.02 -16.70
C PRO A 409 13.87 -10.44 -17.78
N ASP A 410 12.95 -11.32 -17.40
CA ASP A 410 11.83 -11.73 -18.25
C ASP A 410 10.90 -10.53 -18.48
N GLN A 411 10.71 -10.18 -19.75
CA GLN A 411 9.87 -9.04 -20.16
C GLN A 411 8.40 -9.21 -19.74
N SER A 412 7.96 -10.44 -19.48
CA SER A 412 6.62 -10.73 -18.99
C SER A 412 6.49 -10.60 -17.45
N GLU A 413 7.60 -10.45 -16.73
CA GLU A 413 7.68 -10.43 -15.26
C GLU A 413 8.37 -9.14 -14.75
N THR A 414 7.96 -7.99 -15.31
CA THR A 414 8.59 -6.68 -15.02
C THR A 414 8.10 -6.02 -13.73
N GLU A 415 6.97 -6.47 -13.17
CA GLU A 415 6.36 -5.84 -12.02
C GLU A 415 7.20 -6.04 -10.75
N GLY A 416 7.54 -4.95 -10.08
CA GLY A 416 8.37 -4.96 -8.87
C GLY A 416 9.86 -5.21 -9.09
N HIS A 417 10.30 -5.59 -10.29
CA HIS A 417 11.70 -5.92 -10.60
C HIS A 417 12.67 -4.78 -10.23
N ALA A 418 12.46 -3.59 -10.78
CA ALA A 418 13.34 -2.44 -10.56
C ALA A 418 13.44 -2.02 -9.09
N VAL A 419 12.36 -2.18 -8.32
CA VAL A 419 12.35 -1.84 -6.88
C VAL A 419 13.11 -2.89 -6.09
N VAL A 420 12.91 -4.17 -6.40
CA VAL A 420 13.62 -5.29 -5.77
C VAL A 420 15.12 -5.17 -6.08
N GLU A 421 15.48 -5.00 -7.34
CA GLU A 421 16.86 -4.73 -7.81
C GLU A 421 17.51 -3.59 -7.01
N MET A 422 16.85 -2.43 -6.95
CA MET A 422 17.39 -1.27 -6.25
C MET A 422 17.54 -1.53 -4.73
N SER A 423 16.60 -2.28 -4.14
CA SER A 423 16.62 -2.61 -2.71
C SER A 423 17.64 -3.69 -2.34
N THR A 424 18.10 -4.50 -3.30
CA THR A 424 19.09 -5.56 -3.11
C THR A 424 20.44 -5.26 -3.75
N LYS A 425 20.69 -4.02 -4.17
CA LYS A 425 21.98 -3.59 -4.74
C LYS A 425 23.18 -3.93 -3.86
N ASP A 426 23.05 -3.74 -2.54
CA ASP A 426 24.11 -4.04 -1.58
C ASP A 426 24.40 -5.56 -1.50
N PHE A 427 23.44 -6.42 -1.87
CA PHE A 427 23.62 -7.89 -1.88
C PHE A 427 24.48 -8.29 -3.06
N PHE A 428 24.16 -7.77 -4.25
CA PHE A 428 24.95 -8.00 -5.45
C PHE A 428 26.35 -7.39 -5.38
N THR A 429 26.49 -6.23 -4.72
CA THR A 429 27.82 -5.63 -4.49
C THR A 429 28.67 -6.55 -3.61
N TRP A 430 28.06 -7.15 -2.59
CA TRP A 430 28.74 -8.11 -1.72
C TRP A 430 29.13 -9.41 -2.45
N LEU A 431 28.23 -9.99 -3.27
CA LEU A 431 28.54 -11.17 -4.08
C LEU A 431 29.75 -10.93 -5.01
N GLN A 432 29.76 -9.82 -5.75
CA GLN A 432 30.87 -9.48 -6.66
C GLN A 432 32.22 -9.26 -5.93
N GLN A 433 32.17 -8.70 -4.72
CA GLN A 433 33.39 -8.50 -3.91
C GLN A 433 33.95 -9.85 -3.44
N ALA A 434 33.10 -10.77 -3.03
CA ALA A 434 33.52 -12.12 -2.64
C ALA A 434 34.13 -12.88 -3.83
N GLU A 435 33.59 -12.74 -5.04
CA GLU A 435 34.15 -13.34 -6.27
C GLU A 435 35.56 -12.79 -6.57
N THR A 436 35.74 -11.47 -6.50
CA THR A 436 37.03 -10.81 -6.81
C THR A 436 38.13 -11.17 -5.80
N GLU A 437 37.79 -11.30 -4.51
CA GLU A 437 38.75 -11.67 -3.45
C GLU A 437 39.22 -13.14 -3.58
N VAL A 438 38.39 -14.03 -4.13
CA VAL A 438 38.75 -15.44 -4.38
C VAL A 438 39.69 -15.56 -5.59
N GLU A 439 39.40 -14.84 -6.68
CA GLU A 439 40.27 -14.82 -7.87
C GLU A 439 41.67 -14.26 -7.55
N GLU A 440 41.77 -13.17 -6.78
CA GLU A 440 43.05 -12.60 -6.36
C GLU A 440 43.85 -13.54 -5.42
N GLY A 441 43.17 -14.30 -4.56
CA GLY A 441 43.81 -15.28 -3.68
C GLY A 441 44.35 -16.52 -4.41
N GLU A 442 43.64 -17.00 -5.43
CA GLU A 442 44.09 -18.14 -6.26
C GLU A 442 45.29 -17.77 -7.16
N GLU A 443 45.36 -16.52 -7.63
CA GLU A 443 46.53 -16.00 -8.36
C GLU A 443 47.78 -15.87 -7.47
N GLU A 444 47.61 -15.59 -6.18
CA GLU A 444 48.73 -15.52 -5.21
C GLU A 444 49.22 -16.90 -4.73
N GLU A 445 48.34 -17.90 -4.61
CA GLU A 445 48.75 -19.28 -4.25
C GLU A 445 49.31 -20.10 -5.43
N GLY A 446 49.05 -19.65 -6.67
CA GLY A 446 49.52 -20.28 -7.91
C GLY A 446 50.91 -19.86 -8.40
N ASN A 447 51.63 -18.99 -7.67
CA ASN A 447 52.89 -18.36 -8.12
C ASN A 447 54.14 -18.77 -7.34
#